data_AF-A0A3A4QRA2-F1
#
_entry.id   AF-A0A3A4QRA2-F1
#
_cell.length_a   1.000
_cell.length_b   1.000
_cell.length_c   1.000
_cell.angle_alpha   90.00
_cell.angle_beta   90.00
_cell.angle_gamma   90.00
#
_symmetry.space_group_name_H-M   'P 1'
#
loop_
_entity.id
_entity.type
_entity.pdbx_description
1 polymer ?
#
loop_
_entity_poly.entity_id
_entity_poly.type
_entity_poly.pdbx_seq_one_letter_code
_entity_poly.pdbx_strand_id
1 'polypeptide(L)' 'MKHLTNKYILWTAKFFIGYIFILAGIEKIADPSGFSESIENYQLLPNIFINFFAIALPWIEVVCGILLIFNKH' A
#
# COMPACT_ATOMS: atom_id res chain seq x y z
N MET A 1 3.22 -27.29 3.12
CA MET A 1 4.07 -26.16 2.64
C MET A 1 4.46 -26.22 1.14
N LYS A 2 4.16 -27.29 0.37
CA LYS A 2 4.50 -27.36 -1.08
C LYS A 2 3.54 -26.58 -2.02
N HIS A 3 2.31 -26.29 -1.58
CA HIS A 3 1.31 -25.63 -2.43
C HIS A 3 1.52 -24.12 -2.59
N LEU A 4 2.12 -23.46 -1.59
CA LEU A 4 2.40 -22.00 -1.64
C LEU A 4 3.54 -21.65 -2.58
N THR A 5 4.37 -22.63 -2.96
CA THR A 5 5.53 -22.45 -3.84
C THR A 5 5.21 -22.66 -5.31
N ASN A 6 3.94 -22.87 -5.67
CA ASN A 6 3.54 -22.98 -7.06
C ASN A 6 3.74 -21.61 -7.75
N LYS A 7 4.62 -21.60 -8.77
CA LYS A 7 5.00 -20.40 -9.53
C LYS A 7 3.78 -19.60 -9.99
N TYR A 8 2.72 -20.26 -10.46
CA TYR A 8 1.51 -19.57 -10.93
C TYR A 8 0.75 -18.90 -9.79
N ILE A 9 0.62 -19.56 -8.64
CA ILE A 9 -0.05 -18.99 -7.45
C ILE A 9 0.71 -17.76 -6.95
N LEU A 10 2.05 -17.84 -6.92
CA LEU A 10 2.89 -16.70 -6.54
C LEU A 10 2.74 -15.51 -7.50
N TRP A 11 2.68 -15.76 -8.80
CA TRP A 11 2.47 -14.71 -9.81
C TRP A 11 1.10 -14.04 -9.67
N THR A 12 0.03 -14.83 -9.52
CA THR A 12 -1.32 -14.29 -9.32
C THR A 12 -1.42 -13.51 -8.01
N ALA A 13 -0.86 -14.03 -6.92
CA ALA A 13 -0.85 -13.34 -5.64
C ALA A 13 -0.08 -12.01 -5.71
N LYS A 14 1.09 -12.01 -6.37
CA LYS A 14 1.86 -10.79 -6.60
C LYS A 14 1.05 -9.75 -7.37
N PHE A 15 0.49 -10.13 -8.51
CA PHE A 15 -0.30 -9.21 -9.32
C PHE A 15 -1.50 -8.65 -8.54
N PHE A 16 -2.23 -9.51 -7.82
CA PHE A 16 -3.40 -9.12 -7.05
C PHE A 16 -3.05 -8.17 -5.90
N ILE A 17 -2.06 -8.51 -5.06
CA ILE A 17 -1.64 -7.67 -3.93
C ILE A 17 -1.06 -6.35 -4.43
N GLY A 18 -0.23 -6.39 -5.47
CA GLY A 18 0.40 -5.19 -6.03
C GLY A 18 -0.63 -4.24 -6.62
N TYR A 19 -1.64 -4.76 -7.31
CA TYR A 19 -2.75 -3.97 -7.85
C TYR A 19 -3.57 -3.30 -6.73
N ILE A 20 -3.88 -4.03 -5.65
CA ILE A 20 -4.57 -3.47 -4.48
C ILE A 20 -3.77 -2.33 -3.87
N PHE A 21 -2.45 -2.51 -3.70
CA PHE A 21 -1.57 -1.49 -3.13
C PHE A 21 -1.54 -0.21 -3.99
N ILE A 22 -1.48 -0.36 -5.31
CA ILE A 22 -1.51 0.78 -6.23
C ILE A 22 -2.84 1.52 -6.13
N LEU A 23 -3.97 0.80 -6.19
CA LEU A 23 -5.29 1.44 -6.11
C LEU A 23 -5.51 2.14 -4.78
N ALA A 24 -5.22 1.47 -3.66
CA ALA A 24 -5.37 2.05 -2.33
C ALA A 24 -4.45 3.26 -2.13
N GLY A 25 -3.22 3.21 -2.65
CA GLY A 25 -2.30 4.34 -2.60
C GLY A 25 -2.78 5.53 -3.43
N ILE A 26 -3.27 5.30 -4.67
CA ILE A 26 -3.80 6.36 -5.53
C ILE A 26 -5.01 7.04 -4.89
N GLU A 27 -5.93 6.27 -4.30
CA GLU A 27 -7.10 6.82 -3.60
C GLU A 27 -6.70 7.78 -2.47
N LYS A 28 -5.70 7.39 -1.66
CA LYS A 28 -5.19 8.23 -0.56
C LYS A 28 -4.39 9.44 -1.04
N ILE A 29 -3.71 9.33 -2.19
CA ILE A 29 -3.01 10.48 -2.83
C ILE A 29 -4.03 11.49 -3.38
N ALA A 30 -5.18 11.02 -3.86
CA ALA A 30 -6.24 11.89 -4.38
C ALA A 30 -6.92 12.71 -3.26
N ASP A 31 -7.05 12.15 -2.05
CA ASP A 31 -7.55 12.86 -0.87
C ASP A 31 -6.64 12.67 0.37
N PRO A 32 -5.49 13.37 0.43
CA PRO A 32 -4.59 13.30 1.58
C PRO A 32 -5.21 13.84 2.87
N SER A 33 -6.16 14.78 2.76
CA SER A 33 -6.91 15.35 3.89
C SER A 33 -7.78 14.31 4.57
N GLY A 34 -8.64 13.62 3.81
CA GLY A 34 -9.49 12.55 4.35
C GLY A 34 -8.67 11.38 4.88
N PHE A 35 -7.52 11.09 4.24
CA PHE A 35 -6.60 10.08 4.76
C PHE A 35 -5.92 10.50 6.08
N SER A 36 -5.55 11.77 6.22
CA SER A 36 -5.03 12.32 7.48
C SER A 36 -6.05 12.24 8.62
N GLU A 37 -7.31 12.59 8.34
CA GLU A 37 -8.41 12.46 9.33
C GLU A 37 -8.61 11.00 9.73
N SER A 38 -8.54 10.08 8.75
CA SER A 38 -8.59 8.65 9.03
C SER A 38 -7.47 8.21 9.98
N ILE A 39 -6.23 8.65 9.74
CA ILE A 39 -5.07 8.36 10.62
C ILE A 39 -5.27 8.95 12.02
N GLU A 40 -5.79 10.18 12.13
CA GLU A 40 -6.07 10.85 13.40
C GLU A 40 -7.10 10.06 14.24
N ASN A 41 -8.16 9.57 13.58
CA ASN A 41 -9.20 8.78 14.22
C ASN A 41 -8.70 7.45 14.81
N TYR A 42 -7.60 6.89 14.27
CA TYR A 42 -6.97 5.70 14.85
C TYR A 42 -6.21 5.99 16.15
N GLN A 43 -5.86 7.25 16.45
CA GLN A 43 -5.11 7.67 17.64
C GLN A 43 -3.79 6.91 17.86
N LEU A 44 -3.20 6.38 16.78
CA LEU A 44 -1.97 5.58 16.82
C LEU A 44 -0.70 6.43 16.80
N LEU A 45 -0.78 7.67 16.31
CA LEU A 45 0.36 8.55 16.05
C LEU A 45 0.14 9.92 16.71
N PRO A 46 1.21 10.57 17.22
CA PRO A 46 1.12 11.96 17.66
C PRO A 46 0.77 12.90 16.49
N ASN A 47 0.01 13.98 16.77
CA ASN A 47 -0.50 14.91 15.75
C ASN A 47 0.56 15.46 14.79
N ILE A 48 1.80 15.65 15.28
CA ILE A 48 2.91 16.16 14.45
C ILE A 48 3.30 15.20 13.31
N PHE A 49 3.06 13.90 13.49
CA PHE A 49 3.42 12.86 12.52
C PHE A 49 2.27 12.51 11.56
N ILE A 50 1.02 12.83 11.89
CA ILE A 50 -0.15 12.44 11.10
C ILE A 50 -0.02 12.89 9.64
N ASN A 51 0.23 14.19 9.42
CA ASN A 51 0.40 14.74 8.06
C ASN A 51 1.58 14.12 7.31
N PHE A 52 2.68 13.82 8.03
CA PHE A 52 3.84 13.18 7.42
C PHE A 52 3.50 11.77 6.92
N PHE A 53 2.82 10.96 7.75
CA PHE A 53 2.38 9.62 7.35
C PHE A 53 1.27 9.65 6.29
N ALA A 54 0.36 10.62 6.35
CA ALA A 54 -0.70 10.79 5.36
C ALA A 54 -0.13 11.03 3.96
N ILE A 55 1.03 11.67 3.85
CA ILE A 55 1.72 11.87 2.57
C ILE A 55 2.65 10.70 2.25
N ALA A 56 3.49 10.27 3.20
CA ALA A 56 4.53 9.28 2.93
C ALA A 56 3.97 7.87 2.66
N LEU A 57 2.97 7.44 3.43
CA LEU A 57 2.47 6.06 3.36
C LEU A 57 1.83 5.73 2.00
N PRO A 58 0.97 6.58 1.40
CA PRO A 58 0.41 6.30 0.09
C PRO A 58 1.45 6.16 -1.02
N TRP A 59 2.51 7.00 -1.02
CA TRP A 59 3.61 6.87 -1.97
C TRP A 59 4.38 5.56 -1.78
N ILE A 60 4.62 5.15 -0.53
CA ILE A 60 5.23 3.85 -0.22
C ILE A 60 4.34 2.71 -0.73
N GLU A 61 3.02 2.78 -0.52
CA GLU A 61 2.08 1.77 -1.01
C GLU A 61 2.12 1.65 -2.54
N VAL A 62 2.09 2.76 -3.28
CA VAL A 62 2.18 2.75 -4.74
C VAL A 62 3.52 2.18 -5.21
N VAL A 63 4.64 2.64 -4.64
CA VAL A 63 5.97 2.14 -5.02
C VAL A 63 6.11 0.65 -4.73
N CYS A 64 5.66 0.20 -3.55
CA CYS A 64 5.64 -1.21 -3.20
C CYS A 64 4.77 -2.01 -4.16
N GLY A 65 3.57 -1.53 -4.51
CA GLY A 65 2.67 -2.20 -5.44
C GLY A 65 3.27 -2.33 -6.85
N ILE A 66 3.92 -1.27 -7.36
CA ILE A 66 4.66 -1.28 -8.63
C ILE A 66 5.79 -2.32 -8.57
N LEU A 67 6.65 -2.24 -7.55
CA LEU A 67 7.77 -3.18 -7.39
C LEU A 67 7.29 -4.63 -7.31
N LEU A 68 6.16 -4.88 -6.64
CA LEU A 68 5.62 -6.21 -6.44
C LEU A 68 5.04 -6.81 -7.73
N ILE A 69 4.51 -5.98 -8.63
CA ILE A 69 4.08 -6.38 -9.99
C ILE A 69 5.28 -6.61 -10.92
N PHE A 70 6.28 -5.71 -10.91
CA PHE A 70 7.38 -5.74 -11.87
C PHE A 70 8.59 -6.58 -11.44
N ASN A 71 8.65 -7.00 -10.17
CA ASN A 71 9.75 -7.83 -9.70
C ASN A 71 9.76 -9.20 -10.41
N LYS A 72 10.87 -9.46 -11.10
CA LYS A 72 11.09 -10.65 -11.95
C LYS A 72 11.56 -11.89 -11.17
N HIS A 73 11.89 -11.75 -9.88
CA HIS A 73 12.40 -12.82 -9.02
C HIS A 73 11.30 -13.51 -8.20
#